data_AF-A0A1S8AVB2-F1
#
_entry.id   AF-A0A1S8AVB2-F1
#
_cell.length_a   1.000
_cell.length_b   1.000
_cell.length_c   1.000
_cell.angle_alpha   90.00
_cell.angle_beta   90.00
_cell.angle_gamma   90.00
#
_symmetry.space_group_name_H-M   'P 1'
#
loop_
_entity.id
_entity.type
_entity.pdbx_description
1 polymer ?
#
loop_
_entity_poly.entity_id
_entity_poly.type
_entity_poly.pdbx_seq_one_letter_code
_entity_poly.pdbx_strand_id
1 'polypeptide(L)'
;MEYRRVLSGVRTLCSSVSDRQRPFDGSGSDRSSVDIDCRPGAHRSARSGDVDAVTGMASDPARLESAGRTVDALAVSAAYPAYGPALIAAEGLLRRERDRFAAFLETALADWAKAVCAPESIARTAATDTDGSADRLARTFERAIDRFAASEGVRRHGWGWHSPEEWRNLRDALAQGGLLEAD
;
A
#
# COMPACT_ATOMS: atom_id res chain seq x y z
N MET A 1 1.53 7.20 -24.59
CA MET A 1 3.00 7.03 -24.69
C MET A 1 3.66 7.15 -23.30
N GLU A 2 3.01 6.62 -22.26
CA GLU A 2 3.30 6.99 -20.86
C GLU A 2 3.66 5.76 -19.99
N TYR A 3 3.15 4.59 -20.36
CA TYR A 3 3.46 3.30 -19.73
C TYR A 3 4.94 2.88 -19.79
N ARG A 4 5.68 3.26 -20.84
CA ARG A 4 7.11 2.95 -20.94
C ARG A 4 7.97 3.72 -19.93
N ARG A 5 7.54 4.91 -19.50
CA ARG A 5 8.28 5.74 -18.53
C ARG A 5 8.16 5.20 -17.11
N VAL A 6 6.98 4.71 -16.73
CA VAL A 6 6.76 4.10 -15.41
C VAL A 6 7.60 2.82 -15.25
N LEU A 7 7.64 1.95 -16.27
CA LEU A 7 8.47 0.74 -16.24
C LEU A 7 9.98 1.03 -16.25
N SER A 8 10.40 2.13 -16.90
CA SER A 8 11.79 2.60 -16.83
C SER A 8 12.16 3.06 -15.42
N GLY A 9 11.27 3.79 -14.73
CA GLY A 9 11.50 4.23 -13.35
C GLY A 9 11.57 3.08 -12.34
N VAL A 10 10.74 2.04 -12.52
CA VAL A 10 10.76 0.82 -11.69
C VAL A 10 12.09 0.06 -11.86
N ARG A 11 12.64 -0.02 -13.08
CA ARG A 11 13.96 -0.64 -13.34
C ARG A 11 15.11 0.14 -12.69
N THR A 12 15.04 1.47 -12.70
CA THR A 12 16.06 2.33 -12.07
C THR A 12 16.04 2.19 -10.55
N LEU A 13 14.84 2.13 -9.94
CA LEU A 13 14.69 1.87 -8.50
C LEU A 13 15.22 0.50 -8.08
N CYS A 14 14.99 -0.55 -8.88
CA CYS A 14 15.54 -1.88 -8.61
C CYS A 14 17.08 -1.89 -8.63
N SER A 15 17.70 -1.16 -9.57
CA SER A 15 19.15 -1.07 -9.68
C SER A 15 19.76 -0.32 -8.49
N SER A 16 19.12 0.76 -8.02
CA SER A 16 19.60 1.54 -6.87
C SER A 16 19.42 0.85 -5.52
N VAL A 17 18.41 -0.04 -5.39
CA VAL A 17 18.19 -0.83 -4.17
C VAL A 17 19.19 -1.96 -4.05
N SER A 18 19.63 -2.55 -5.18
CA SER A 18 20.67 -3.59 -5.20
C SER A 18 22.04 -3.07 -4.75
N ASP A 19 22.36 -1.78 -5.00
CA ASP A 19 23.66 -1.18 -4.68
C ASP A 19 23.77 -0.61 -3.25
N ARG A 20 22.68 -0.57 -2.46
CA ARG A 20 22.64 0.13 -1.14
C ARG A 20 22.23 -0.74 0.06
N GLN A 21 22.34 -2.06 -0.02
CA GLN A 21 21.98 -2.92 1.13
C GLN A 21 22.98 -2.80 2.30
N ARG A 22 22.53 -2.27 3.44
CA ARG A 22 23.17 -2.40 4.77
C ARG A 22 22.34 -3.30 5.71
N PRO A 23 22.94 -3.90 6.76
CA PRO A 23 22.34 -4.99 7.54
C PRO A 23 21.09 -4.57 8.34
N PHE A 24 20.17 -5.52 8.54
CA PHE A 24 19.05 -5.45 9.50
C PHE A 24 19.52 -6.07 10.81
N ASP A 25 19.24 -5.47 11.96
CA ASP A 25 19.54 -6.04 13.27
C ASP A 25 18.26 -6.35 14.08
N GLY A 26 17.31 -7.07 13.47
CA GLY A 26 16.09 -7.51 14.16
C GLY A 26 15.94 -9.02 14.35
N SER A 27 16.68 -9.83 13.60
CA SER A 27 16.74 -11.28 13.73
C SER A 27 18.04 -11.71 13.07
N GLY A 28 18.81 -12.60 13.70
CA GLY A 28 20.18 -12.97 13.29
C GLY A 28 20.31 -13.71 11.96
N SER A 29 19.70 -13.20 10.90
CA SER A 29 19.80 -13.71 9.53
C SER A 29 20.55 -12.70 8.68
N ASP A 30 21.64 -13.16 8.08
CA ASP A 30 22.49 -12.39 7.20
C ASP A 30 21.72 -11.95 5.93
N ARG A 31 21.58 -10.63 5.71
CA ARG A 31 20.85 -10.09 4.55
C ARG A 31 21.48 -10.50 3.21
N SER A 32 22.78 -10.80 3.18
CA SER A 32 23.46 -11.27 1.97
C SER A 32 23.01 -12.65 1.48
N SER A 33 22.21 -13.38 2.25
CA SER A 33 21.71 -14.69 1.84
C SER A 33 20.34 -14.67 1.16
N VAL A 34 19.78 -13.48 0.88
CA VAL A 34 18.47 -13.34 0.21
C VAL A 34 18.67 -12.81 -1.21
N ASP A 35 18.34 -13.64 -2.19
CA ASP A 35 18.31 -13.23 -3.60
C ASP A 35 16.97 -12.53 -3.92
N ILE A 36 17.03 -11.34 -4.51
CA ILE A 36 15.84 -10.54 -4.83
C ILE A 36 15.56 -10.61 -6.33
N ASP A 37 14.52 -11.37 -6.68
CA ASP A 37 14.04 -11.48 -8.04
C ASP A 37 12.97 -10.42 -8.38
N CYS A 38 13.41 -9.33 -9.02
CA CYS A 38 12.56 -8.21 -9.45
C CYS A 38 11.84 -8.46 -10.77
N ARG A 39 10.99 -9.50 -10.85
CA ARG A 39 10.16 -9.79 -12.05
C ARG A 39 8.69 -9.38 -11.88
N PRO A 40 8.03 -8.86 -12.94
CA PRO A 40 6.59 -8.64 -12.94
C PRO A 40 5.83 -9.95 -12.73
N GLY A 41 4.76 -9.92 -11.94
CA GLY A 41 3.94 -11.10 -11.71
C GLY A 41 4.53 -12.11 -10.72
N ALA A 42 5.28 -11.63 -9.72
CA ALA A 42 5.89 -12.43 -8.65
C ALA A 42 4.95 -13.49 -8.02
N HIS A 43 3.65 -13.21 -7.95
CA HIS A 43 2.64 -14.19 -7.50
C HIS A 43 2.55 -15.47 -8.35
N ARG A 44 2.91 -15.42 -9.64
CA ARG A 44 3.00 -16.61 -10.50
C ARG A 44 4.26 -17.40 -10.21
N SER A 45 5.39 -16.71 -10.01
CA SER A 45 6.67 -17.33 -9.66
C SER A 45 6.60 -18.11 -8.34
N ALA A 46 5.92 -17.58 -7.32
CA ALA A 46 5.69 -18.33 -6.08
C ALA A 46 4.84 -19.59 -6.29
N ARG A 47 3.90 -19.55 -7.24
CA ARG A 47 3.05 -20.72 -7.53
C ARG A 47 3.78 -21.79 -8.32
N SER A 48 4.74 -21.43 -9.16
CA SER A 48 5.60 -22.39 -9.86
C SER A 48 6.71 -22.94 -8.98
N GLY A 49 6.97 -22.34 -7.80
CA GLY A 49 8.09 -22.69 -6.94
C GLY A 49 9.42 -22.08 -7.41
N ASP A 50 9.37 -21.09 -8.31
CA ASP A 50 10.57 -20.39 -8.79
C ASP A 50 11.14 -19.41 -7.76
N VAL A 51 10.35 -19.05 -6.73
CA VAL A 51 10.76 -18.21 -5.60
C VAL A 51 10.14 -18.75 -4.32
N ASP A 52 10.88 -18.67 -3.21
CA ASP A 52 10.42 -19.17 -1.90
C ASP A 52 9.41 -18.24 -1.22
N ALA A 53 9.43 -16.95 -1.57
CA ALA A 53 8.54 -15.94 -0.99
C ALA A 53 8.29 -14.78 -1.97
N VAL A 54 7.18 -14.07 -1.76
CA VAL A 54 6.82 -12.87 -2.54
C VAL A 54 6.50 -11.72 -1.61
N THR A 55 7.11 -10.57 -1.90
CA THR A 55 6.84 -9.28 -1.26
C THR A 55 6.13 -8.35 -2.22
N GLY A 56 5.17 -7.56 -1.74
CA GLY A 56 4.45 -6.56 -2.53
C GLY A 56 2.97 -6.44 -2.18
N MET A 57 2.29 -5.51 -2.86
CA MET A 57 0.93 -5.04 -2.54
C MET A 57 -0.20 -6.02 -2.88
N ALA A 58 0.09 -7.24 -3.35
CA ALA A 58 -0.88 -8.05 -4.08
C ALA A 58 -0.85 -9.56 -3.81
N SER A 59 -0.34 -9.99 -2.67
CA SER A 59 -0.68 -11.33 -2.16
C SER A 59 -1.86 -11.14 -1.22
N ASP A 60 -3.09 -11.15 -1.72
CA ASP A 60 -4.29 -11.24 -0.88
C ASP A 60 -4.31 -12.67 -0.31
N PRO A 61 -3.88 -12.89 0.96
CA PRO A 61 -3.73 -14.24 1.51
C PRO A 61 -5.09 -14.93 1.54
N ALA A 62 -6.15 -14.17 1.87
CA ALA A 62 -7.53 -14.67 1.87
C ALA A 62 -7.98 -15.15 0.48
N ARG A 63 -7.56 -14.48 -0.60
CA ARG A 63 -7.84 -14.95 -1.97
C ARG A 63 -7.14 -16.28 -2.26
N LEU A 64 -5.90 -16.46 -1.81
CA LEU A 64 -5.15 -17.69 -2.04
C LEU A 64 -5.71 -18.85 -1.18
N GLU A 65 -6.05 -18.58 0.08
CA GLU A 65 -6.73 -19.52 0.99
C GLU A 65 -8.09 -19.96 0.44
N SER A 66 -8.89 -19.03 -0.08
CA SER A 66 -10.17 -19.35 -0.73
C SER A 66 -10.03 -20.22 -1.99
N ALA A 67 -8.84 -20.24 -2.60
CA ALA A 67 -8.49 -21.14 -3.70
C ALA A 67 -7.90 -22.49 -3.22
N GLY A 68 -8.02 -22.79 -1.92
CA GLY A 68 -7.53 -24.02 -1.29
C GLY A 68 -6.01 -24.09 -1.19
N ARG A 69 -5.34 -22.95 -1.01
CA ARG A 69 -3.88 -22.90 -0.80
C ARG A 69 -3.56 -22.59 0.65
N THR A 70 -2.55 -23.26 1.20
CA THR A 70 -1.95 -22.84 2.47
C THR A 70 -1.07 -21.62 2.21
N VAL A 71 -1.28 -20.54 2.96
CA VAL A 71 -0.50 -19.31 2.84
C VAL A 71 -0.10 -18.84 4.23
N ASP A 72 1.21 -18.73 4.44
CA ASP A 72 1.77 -18.01 5.58
C ASP A 72 2.10 -16.58 5.14
N ALA A 73 1.49 -15.59 5.80
CA ALA A 73 1.67 -14.18 5.45
C ALA A 73 2.26 -13.41 6.64
N LEU A 74 3.42 -12.80 6.43
CA LEU A 74 4.01 -11.86 7.38
C LEU A 74 3.61 -10.43 6.98
N ALA A 75 2.73 -9.81 7.79
CA ALA A 75 2.37 -8.42 7.57
C ALA A 75 3.56 -7.53 7.98
N VAL A 76 4.25 -6.95 7.00
CA VAL A 76 5.33 -5.98 7.27
C VAL A 76 4.82 -4.83 8.14
N SER A 77 3.54 -4.44 7.99
CA SER A 77 2.90 -3.42 8.84
C SER A 77 2.79 -3.80 10.32
N ALA A 78 2.98 -5.08 10.68
CA ALA A 78 3.04 -5.50 12.09
C ALA A 78 4.42 -5.25 12.71
N ALA A 79 5.47 -5.14 11.88
CA ALA A 79 6.84 -4.87 12.31
C ALA A 79 7.30 -3.43 11.97
N TYR A 80 6.64 -2.77 11.03
CA TYR A 80 6.92 -1.40 10.61
C TYR A 80 5.66 -0.54 10.69
N PRO A 81 5.73 0.68 11.26
CA PRO A 81 4.63 1.63 11.26
C PRO A 81 4.46 2.23 9.86
N ALA A 82 4.00 1.41 8.91
CA ALA A 82 3.68 1.85 7.57
C ALA A 82 2.28 2.46 7.59
N TYR A 83 2.17 3.73 7.22
CA TYR A 83 0.87 4.28 6.86
C TYR A 83 0.26 3.45 5.75
N GLY A 84 -1.06 3.26 5.85
CA GLY A 84 -1.85 2.80 4.71
C GLY A 84 -1.80 3.79 3.53
N PRO A 85 -2.71 3.65 2.57
CA PRO A 85 -2.82 4.60 1.46
C PRO A 85 -2.86 6.06 1.95
N ALA A 86 -2.08 6.94 1.32
CA ALA A 86 -2.01 8.36 1.65
C ALA A 86 -2.21 9.22 0.39
N LEU A 87 -2.88 10.37 0.54
CA LEU A 87 -2.96 11.39 -0.51
C LEU A 87 -1.71 12.26 -0.44
N ILE A 88 -0.94 12.29 -1.52
CA ILE A 88 0.31 13.04 -1.61
C ILE A 88 0.17 14.08 -2.71
N ALA A 89 0.58 15.31 -2.44
CA ALA A 89 0.60 16.40 -3.41
C ALA A 89 1.90 17.21 -3.30
N ALA A 90 2.33 17.78 -4.42
CA ALA A 90 3.52 18.63 -4.45
C ALA A 90 3.27 19.93 -3.66
N GLU A 91 4.22 20.34 -2.83
CA GLU A 91 4.10 21.51 -1.96
C GLU A 91 3.76 22.79 -2.73
N GLY A 92 4.43 23.05 -3.85
CA GLY A 92 4.16 24.21 -4.70
C GLY A 92 2.75 24.20 -5.33
N LEU A 93 2.21 23.01 -5.60
CA LEU A 93 0.87 22.84 -6.12
C LEU A 93 -0.19 23.08 -5.02
N LEU A 94 0.03 22.53 -3.83
CA LEU A 94 -0.82 22.76 -2.66
C LEU A 94 -0.91 24.24 -2.28
N ARG A 95 0.22 24.96 -2.32
CA ARG A 95 0.24 26.41 -2.04
C ARG A 95 -0.55 27.22 -3.07
N ARG A 96 -0.48 26.85 -4.35
CA ARG A 96 -1.14 27.60 -5.44
C ARG A 96 -2.65 27.30 -5.52
N GLU A 97 -3.05 26.05 -5.29
CA GLU A 97 -4.41 25.57 -5.55
C GLU A 97 -5.15 25.15 -4.28
N ARG A 98 -4.87 25.81 -3.15
CA ARG A 98 -5.39 25.44 -1.82
C ARG A 98 -6.91 25.20 -1.81
N ASP A 99 -7.69 26.11 -2.38
CA ASP A 99 -9.16 26.03 -2.38
C ASP A 99 -9.66 24.86 -3.23
N ARG A 100 -8.97 24.56 -4.34
CA ARG A 100 -9.29 23.40 -5.17
C ARG A 100 -9.00 22.09 -4.45
N PHE A 101 -7.88 22.02 -3.72
CA PHE A 101 -7.58 20.86 -2.88
C PHE A 101 -8.60 20.69 -1.75
N ALA A 102 -9.02 21.79 -1.11
CA ALA A 102 -10.07 21.75 -0.10
C ALA A 102 -11.37 21.17 -0.68
N ALA A 103 -11.85 21.70 -1.81
CA ALA A 103 -13.05 21.20 -2.48
C ALA A 103 -12.93 19.73 -2.92
N PHE A 104 -11.75 19.32 -3.39
CA PHE A 104 -11.47 17.91 -3.71
C PHE A 104 -11.58 17.01 -2.48
N LEU A 105 -10.97 17.41 -1.36
CA LEU A 105 -11.00 16.64 -0.11
C LEU A 105 -12.41 16.57 0.48
N GLU A 106 -13.18 17.66 0.44
CA GLU A 106 -14.58 17.69 0.87
C GLU A 106 -15.43 16.71 0.05
N THR A 107 -15.25 16.71 -1.27
CA THR A 107 -15.97 15.79 -2.17
C THR A 107 -15.57 14.33 -1.91
N ALA A 108 -14.26 14.06 -1.79
CA ALA A 108 -13.74 12.73 -1.51
C ALA A 108 -14.25 12.21 -0.15
N LEU A 109 -14.32 13.05 0.88
CA LEU A 109 -14.87 12.70 2.18
C LEU A 109 -16.37 12.41 2.11
N ALA A 110 -17.14 13.23 1.37
CA ALA A 110 -18.56 12.99 1.18
C ALA A 110 -18.84 11.66 0.46
N ASP A 111 -18.05 11.34 -0.55
CA ASP A 111 -18.18 10.08 -1.28
C ASP A 111 -17.69 8.88 -0.46
N TRP A 112 -16.66 9.05 0.37
CA TRP A 112 -16.26 8.04 1.34
C TRP A 112 -17.37 7.76 2.35
N ALA A 113 -18.02 8.79 2.89
CA ALA A 113 -19.14 8.63 3.80
C ALA A 113 -20.31 7.85 3.15
N LYS A 114 -20.60 8.10 1.87
CA LYS A 114 -21.58 7.32 1.11
C LYS A 114 -21.13 5.86 0.96
N ALA A 115 -19.86 5.61 0.66
CA ALA A 115 -19.31 4.26 0.52
C ALA A 115 -19.38 3.47 1.84
N VAL A 116 -19.17 4.11 2.97
CA VAL A 116 -19.33 3.50 4.29
C VAL A 116 -20.79 3.12 4.56
N CYS A 117 -21.75 3.98 4.19
CA CYS A 117 -23.17 3.73 4.45
C CYS A 117 -23.85 2.78 3.45
N ALA A 118 -23.33 2.67 2.22
CA ALA A 118 -23.94 1.90 1.13
C ALA A 118 -22.88 1.24 0.21
N PRO A 119 -22.02 0.36 0.75
CA PRO A 119 -20.88 -0.20 0.02
C PRO A 119 -21.29 -0.98 -1.23
N GLU A 120 -22.41 -1.69 -1.22
CA GLU A 120 -22.91 -2.47 -2.36
C GLU A 120 -23.41 -1.58 -3.50
N SER A 121 -23.95 -0.40 -3.17
CA SER A 121 -24.36 0.58 -4.17
C SER A 121 -23.15 1.14 -4.91
N ILE A 122 -22.12 1.55 -4.16
CA ILE A 122 -20.86 2.05 -4.74
C ILE A 122 -20.15 0.96 -5.54
N ALA A 123 -20.14 -0.29 -5.05
CA ALA A 123 -19.55 -1.40 -5.77
C ALA A 123 -20.22 -1.68 -7.12
N ARG A 124 -21.55 -1.58 -7.19
CA ARG A 124 -22.29 -1.73 -8.46
C ARG A 124 -21.98 -0.61 -9.45
N THR A 125 -21.88 0.64 -8.99
CA THR A 125 -21.44 1.75 -9.84
C THR A 125 -19.99 1.56 -10.29
N ALA A 126 -19.07 1.19 -9.39
CA ALA A 126 -17.68 0.95 -9.77
C ALA A 126 -17.51 -0.24 -10.74
N ALA A 127 -18.42 -1.23 -10.69
CA ALA A 127 -18.42 -2.36 -11.60
C ALA A 127 -18.81 -1.98 -13.04
N THR A 128 -19.49 -0.85 -13.28
CA THR A 128 -19.76 -0.40 -14.66
C THR A 128 -18.51 0.15 -15.33
N ASP A 129 -17.54 0.62 -14.54
CA ASP A 129 -16.34 1.31 -15.00
C ASP A 129 -15.09 0.43 -14.92
N THR A 130 -15.21 -0.79 -14.41
CA THR A 130 -14.10 -1.73 -14.22
C THR A 130 -14.46 -3.11 -14.74
N ASP A 131 -13.46 -3.89 -15.19
CA ASP A 131 -13.64 -5.32 -15.56
C ASP A 131 -13.89 -6.23 -14.33
N GLY A 132 -14.44 -5.70 -13.25
CA GLY A 132 -14.67 -6.37 -11.97
C GLY A 132 -16.13 -6.77 -11.75
N SER A 133 -16.36 -7.90 -11.10
CA SER A 133 -17.69 -8.25 -10.57
C SER A 133 -18.06 -7.31 -9.42
N ALA A 134 -19.30 -6.80 -9.43
CA ALA A 134 -19.84 -5.97 -8.34
C ALA A 134 -19.68 -6.63 -6.96
N ASP A 135 -19.93 -7.93 -6.85
CA ASP A 135 -19.77 -8.67 -5.59
C ASP A 135 -18.31 -8.69 -5.11
N ARG A 136 -17.37 -8.75 -6.05
CA ARG A 136 -15.93 -8.70 -5.73
C ARG A 136 -15.54 -7.32 -5.22
N LEU A 137 -16.07 -6.27 -5.84
CA LEU A 137 -15.83 -4.89 -5.43
C LEU A 137 -16.47 -4.61 -4.07
N ALA A 138 -17.70 -5.07 -3.82
CA ALA A 138 -18.39 -4.93 -2.54
C ALA A 138 -17.58 -5.54 -1.40
N ARG A 139 -17.14 -6.80 -1.54
CA ARG A 139 -16.25 -7.45 -0.56
C ARG A 139 -14.92 -6.74 -0.37
N THR A 140 -14.42 -6.04 -1.40
CA THR A 140 -13.18 -5.27 -1.30
C THR A 140 -13.42 -3.97 -0.53
N PHE A 141 -14.54 -3.29 -0.78
CA PHE A 141 -14.96 -2.11 -0.03
C PHE A 141 -15.22 -2.44 1.43
N GLU A 142 -15.95 -3.51 1.74
CA GLU A 142 -16.18 -3.97 3.12
C GLU A 142 -14.86 -4.16 3.87
N ARG A 143 -13.91 -4.91 3.31
CA ARG A 143 -12.58 -5.10 3.92
C ARG A 143 -11.82 -3.78 4.10
N ALA A 144 -11.91 -2.87 3.13
CA ALA A 144 -11.28 -1.56 3.22
C ALA A 144 -11.93 -0.70 4.31
N ILE A 145 -13.26 -0.73 4.45
CA ILE A 145 -14.02 -0.04 5.49
C ILE A 145 -13.63 -0.58 6.87
N ASP A 146 -13.64 -1.90 7.05
CA ASP A 146 -13.26 -2.52 8.33
C ASP A 146 -11.83 -2.14 8.73
N ARG A 147 -10.91 -2.11 7.77
CA ARG A 147 -9.50 -1.81 8.05
C ARG A 147 -9.21 -0.32 8.23
N PHE A 148 -9.86 0.55 7.45
CA PHE A 148 -9.49 1.96 7.34
C PHE A 148 -10.54 2.93 7.86
N ALA A 149 -11.84 2.61 7.81
CA ALA A 149 -12.90 3.47 8.33
C ALA A 149 -13.13 3.30 9.84
N ALA A 150 -12.84 2.12 10.39
CA ALA A 150 -13.12 1.78 11.78
C ALA A 150 -11.91 1.90 12.73
N SER A 151 -10.83 2.54 12.30
CA SER A 151 -9.66 2.73 13.17
C SER A 151 -9.94 3.77 14.26
N GLU A 152 -9.23 3.67 15.39
CA GLU A 152 -9.34 4.65 16.47
C GLU A 152 -8.91 6.07 16.03
N GLY A 153 -7.90 6.15 15.15
CA GLY A 153 -7.48 7.42 14.55
C GLY A 153 -8.61 8.10 13.78
N VAL A 154 -9.36 7.35 12.97
CA VAL A 154 -10.52 7.89 12.26
C VAL A 154 -11.64 8.30 13.21
N ARG A 155 -11.92 7.51 14.26
CA ARG A 155 -12.93 7.87 15.27
C ARG A 155 -12.58 9.15 16.02
N ARG A 156 -11.30 9.36 16.37
CA ARG A 156 -10.85 10.50 17.17
C ARG A 156 -10.57 11.75 16.36
N HIS A 157 -10.10 11.60 15.12
CA HIS A 157 -9.55 12.70 14.32
C HIS A 157 -10.16 12.84 12.93
N GLY A 158 -11.05 11.93 12.54
CA GLY A 158 -11.69 11.92 11.23
C GLY A 158 -10.90 11.16 10.17
N TRP A 159 -11.55 10.93 9.02
CA TRP A 159 -10.93 10.26 7.88
C TRP A 159 -9.76 11.07 7.31
N GLY A 160 -8.70 10.38 6.89
CA GLY A 160 -7.53 11.02 6.30
C GLY A 160 -6.60 11.70 7.31
N TRP A 161 -6.82 11.53 8.61
CA TRP A 161 -5.89 12.03 9.62
C TRP A 161 -4.61 11.17 9.67
N HIS A 162 -3.47 11.86 9.73
CA HIS A 162 -2.16 11.26 9.98
C HIS A 162 -1.48 12.01 11.12
N SER A 163 -0.94 11.30 12.11
CA SER A 163 -0.24 11.94 13.21
C SER A 163 1.18 12.36 12.82
N PRO A 164 1.71 13.49 13.31
CA PRO A 164 3.12 13.81 13.14
C PRO A 164 4.05 12.74 13.76
N GLU A 165 3.58 12.01 14.78
CA GLU A 165 4.34 10.98 15.46
C GLU A 165 4.55 9.73 14.60
N GLU A 166 3.50 9.19 13.96
CA GLU A 166 3.72 7.99 13.14
C GLU A 166 4.53 8.31 11.87
N TRP A 167 4.50 9.55 11.36
CA TRP A 167 5.43 10.00 10.30
C TRP A 167 6.88 10.03 10.77
N ARG A 168 7.14 10.48 12.00
CA ARG A 168 8.48 10.43 12.60
C ARG A 168 8.93 8.99 12.80
N ASN A 169 8.07 8.13 13.34
CA ASN A 169 8.38 6.71 13.56
C ASN A 169 8.70 6.00 12.23
N LEU A 170 7.95 6.29 11.16
CA LEU A 170 8.23 5.77 9.83
C LEU A 170 9.60 6.25 9.32
N ARG A 171 9.88 7.55 9.43
CA ARG A 171 11.18 8.13 9.03
C ARG A 171 12.33 7.47 9.79
N ASP A 172 12.21 7.36 11.11
CA ASP A 172 13.27 6.82 11.96
C ASP A 172 13.51 5.32 11.65
N ALA A 173 12.43 4.55 11.41
CA ALA A 173 12.54 3.16 10.98
C ALA A 173 13.18 3.00 9.60
N LEU A 174 12.91 3.92 8.66
CA LEU A 174 13.57 3.96 7.35
C LEU A 174 15.05 4.34 7.47
N ALA A 175 15.40 5.29 8.36
CA ALA A 175 16.78 5.68 8.63
C ALA A 175 17.57 4.53 9.29
N GLN A 176 17.00 3.85 10.29
CA GLN A 176 17.57 2.64 10.89
C GLN A 176 17.80 1.54 9.85
N GLY A 177 16.87 1.40 8.89
CA GLY A 177 17.00 0.49 7.76
C GLY A 177 18.01 0.91 6.68
N GLY A 178 18.65 2.08 6.82
CA GLY A 178 19.60 2.64 5.84
C GLY A 178 18.94 3.09 4.53
N LEU A 179 17.61 3.27 4.51
CA LEU A 179 16.84 3.69 3.33
C LEU A 179 16.71 5.21 3.21
N LEU A 180 16.94 5.91 4.32
CA LEU A 180 17.08 7.36 4.37
C LEU A 180 18.42 7.69 5.01
N GLU A 181 19.06 8.75 4.50
CA GLU A 181 20.18 9.37 5.21
C GLU A 181 19.62 10.02 6.48
N ALA A 182 20.31 9.84 7.60
CA ALA A 182 20.00 10.59 8.80
C ALA A 182 20.44 12.04 8.58
N ASP A 183 19.55 12.99 8.89
CA ASP A 183 19.86 14.42 8.88
C ASP A 183 21.04 14.77 9.81
#